data_AF-A0A3S5Y137-F1
#
_entry.id   AF-A0A3S5Y137-F1
#
_cell.length_a   1.000
_cell.length_b   1.000
_cell.length_c   1.000
_cell.angle_alpha   90.00
_cell.angle_beta   90.00
_cell.angle_gamma   90.00
#
_symmetry.space_group_name_H-M   'P 1'
#
loop_
_entity.id
_entity.type
_entity.pdbx_description
1 polymer ?
#
loop_
_entity_poly.entity_id
_entity_poly.type
_entity_poly.pdbx_seq_one_letter_code
_entity_poly.pdbx_strand_id
1 'polypeptide(L)'
;MTGDVSWVEVLVRMVDGPDLPVHGVVRCRYSDDDARRDGFSWMSGMRPVVLTGGGAGDDGARVWRHGPRLRVERMDGTPLMISDGHTSWRFSDGQPPLEYVDADVRYLGDGTELLERRPATDWIGDDFTRPAGPIDTTVFLGREAWTLDLAPPPHKPFPIRIVVDRETGLLLQSRNDGAGVVDEWVEFEVGGTFDDRLFTYAGPVRSAEERQRQMRAEHEADANRRRNWFRANVSGEPMVVDVRADLSVQYLHTLDERTGAFEATLGSDRAVSGFLTRRPRSDEPWTLRIAEPVHRWSTRSFDWALAVHGVELADGELARLQGLLGGADT
;
A
#
# COMPACT_ATOMS: atom_id res chain seq x y z
N MET A 1 5.03 -0.38 41.99
CA MET A 1 6.28 -0.23 41.22
C MET A 1 5.93 -0.58 39.77
N THR A 2 5.55 0.43 38.99
CA THR A 2 5.42 0.31 37.53
C THR A 2 6.84 0.25 36.98
N GLY A 3 7.26 -0.91 36.48
CA GLY A 3 8.47 -0.98 35.67
C GLY A 3 8.23 -0.21 34.38
N ASP A 4 9.19 0.57 33.92
CA ASP A 4 9.09 1.28 32.65
C ASP A 4 8.88 0.25 31.53
N VAL A 5 7.75 0.37 30.82
CA VAL A 5 7.43 -0.51 29.68
C VAL A 5 8.32 -0.13 28.51
N SER A 6 9.04 -1.09 27.95
CA SER A 6 9.92 -0.84 26.80
C SER A 6 9.15 -0.92 25.47
N TRP A 7 9.57 -0.12 24.48
CA TRP A 7 9.00 -0.22 23.12
C TRP A 7 9.19 -1.59 22.49
N VAL A 8 10.33 -2.24 22.76
CA VAL A 8 10.61 -3.59 22.27
C VAL A 8 9.60 -4.60 22.81
N GLU A 9 9.21 -4.49 24.09
CA GLU A 9 8.18 -5.35 24.68
C GLU A 9 6.83 -5.18 23.98
N VAL A 10 6.40 -3.94 23.75
CA VAL A 10 5.15 -3.65 23.04
C VAL A 10 5.21 -4.19 21.60
N LEU A 11 6.31 -3.93 20.87
CA LEU A 11 6.49 -4.41 19.51
C LEU A 11 6.44 -5.94 19.41
N VAL A 12 7.18 -6.64 20.27
CA VAL A 12 7.14 -8.12 20.30
C VAL A 12 5.71 -8.61 20.53
N ARG A 13 4.96 -7.95 21.41
CA ARG A 13 3.57 -8.31 21.66
C ARG A 13 2.67 -8.03 20.44
N MET A 14 2.87 -6.91 19.74
CA MET A 14 2.10 -6.55 18.54
C MET A 14 2.38 -7.45 17.34
N VAL A 15 3.63 -7.92 17.20
CA VAL A 15 4.08 -8.75 16.07
C VAL A 15 3.84 -10.24 16.37
N ASP A 16 4.31 -10.72 17.53
CA ASP A 16 4.35 -12.14 17.90
C ASP A 16 3.34 -12.49 19.01
N GLY A 17 2.32 -11.65 19.22
CA GLY A 17 1.27 -11.88 20.20
C GLY A 17 0.52 -13.20 19.96
N PRO A 18 -0.09 -13.79 20.99
CA PRO A 18 -0.76 -15.09 20.87
C PRO A 18 -1.98 -15.01 19.94
N ASP A 19 -2.22 -16.05 19.15
CA ASP A 19 -3.39 -16.15 18.26
C ASP A 19 -4.67 -16.51 18.99
N LEU A 20 -5.02 -15.72 20.00
CA LEU A 20 -6.26 -15.93 20.75
C LEU A 20 -7.48 -15.60 19.88
N PRO A 21 -8.59 -16.36 20.03
CA PRO A 21 -9.87 -16.00 19.44
C PRO A 21 -10.33 -14.66 20.01
N VAL A 22 -10.74 -13.74 19.15
CA VAL A 22 -11.33 -12.46 19.54
C VAL A 22 -12.60 -12.20 18.76
N HIS A 23 -13.56 -11.53 19.38
CA HIS A 23 -14.73 -11.00 18.70
C HIS A 23 -15.18 -9.67 19.28
N GLY A 24 -15.95 -8.93 18.50
CA GLY A 24 -16.50 -7.66 18.95
C GLY A 24 -16.94 -6.80 17.78
N VAL A 25 -16.93 -5.49 18.00
CA VAL A 25 -17.37 -4.49 17.02
C VAL A 25 -16.28 -3.46 16.86
N VAL A 26 -15.88 -3.22 15.62
CA VAL A 26 -14.99 -2.10 15.24
C VAL A 26 -15.80 -0.97 14.65
N ARG A 27 -15.36 0.26 14.88
CA ARG A 27 -15.96 1.46 14.32
C ARG A 27 -14.87 2.45 13.92
N CYS A 28 -15.09 3.11 12.79
CA CYS A 28 -14.32 4.27 12.38
C CYS A 28 -15.17 5.54 12.53
N ARG A 29 -14.54 6.64 12.94
CA ARG A 29 -15.13 7.97 12.97
C ARG A 29 -14.19 8.94 12.27
N TYR A 30 -14.77 9.75 11.39
CA TYR A 30 -14.14 10.90 10.76
C TYR A 30 -14.75 12.18 11.31
N SER A 31 -13.99 13.27 11.36
CA SER A 31 -14.57 14.59 11.60
C SER A 31 -15.43 15.02 10.41
N ASP A 32 -16.58 15.64 10.69
CA ASP A 32 -17.59 16.06 9.70
C ASP A 32 -17.04 16.91 8.54
N ASP A 33 -15.88 17.56 8.69
CA ASP A 33 -15.24 18.40 7.68
C ASP A 33 -14.49 17.62 6.58
N ASP A 34 -14.19 16.33 6.76
CA ASP A 34 -13.45 15.53 5.78
C ASP A 34 -14.40 14.58 5.04
N ALA A 35 -15.14 15.13 4.09
CA ALA A 35 -15.86 14.37 3.05
C ALA A 35 -14.93 13.56 2.11
N ARG A 36 -13.71 13.23 2.55
CA ARG A 36 -12.80 12.32 1.86
C ARG A 36 -13.05 10.90 2.34
N ARG A 37 -14.11 10.31 1.80
CA ARG A 37 -14.41 8.86 1.86
C ARG A 37 -13.35 7.95 1.21
N ASP A 38 -12.17 8.49 0.86
CA ASP A 38 -11.11 7.78 0.13
C ASP A 38 -9.74 8.06 0.78
N GLY A 39 -9.48 7.41 1.92
CA GLY A 39 -8.16 7.34 2.53
C GLY A 39 -7.28 6.28 1.85
N PHE A 40 -6.83 6.53 0.61
CA PHE A 40 -5.81 5.71 -0.04
C PHE A 40 -4.41 6.15 0.40
N SER A 41 -3.69 5.29 1.15
CA SER A 41 -2.22 5.35 1.22
C SER A 41 -1.63 4.58 0.04
N TRP A 42 -0.90 5.28 -0.83
CA TRP A 42 -0.01 4.67 -1.80
C TRP A 42 1.29 4.29 -1.09
N MET A 43 1.41 3.05 -0.62
CA MET A 43 2.73 2.47 -0.42
C MET A 43 3.20 1.88 -1.75
N SER A 44 4.10 2.60 -2.40
CA SER A 44 4.71 2.22 -3.67
C SER A 44 5.34 0.83 -3.60
N GLY A 45 4.91 -0.08 -4.48
CA GLY A 45 5.66 -1.29 -4.81
C GLY A 45 5.14 -2.61 -4.24
N MET A 46 4.10 -2.62 -3.41
CA MET A 46 3.52 -3.89 -2.92
C MET A 46 2.27 -4.28 -3.70
N ARG A 47 2.29 -5.50 -4.25
CA ARG A 47 1.08 -6.29 -4.47
C ARG A 47 0.67 -6.75 -3.08
N PRO A 48 -0.41 -6.21 -2.53
CA PRO A 48 -1.58 -7.06 -2.59
C PRO A 48 -2.93 -6.33 -2.74
N VAL A 49 -4.00 -7.12 -2.74
CA VAL A 49 -5.40 -6.70 -2.79
C VAL A 49 -5.73 -5.89 -1.55
N VAL A 50 -6.01 -4.61 -1.77
CA VAL A 50 -6.48 -3.69 -0.73
C VAL A 50 -7.98 -3.87 -0.57
N LEU A 51 -8.42 -4.27 0.63
CA LEU A 51 -9.81 -4.11 1.03
C LEU A 51 -9.98 -2.72 1.60
N THR A 52 -10.47 -1.81 0.76
CA THR A 52 -10.91 -0.49 1.21
C THR A 52 -12.21 -0.61 1.99
N GLY A 53 -12.21 -0.03 3.19
CA GLY A 53 -13.22 -0.20 4.23
C GLY A 53 -14.68 0.10 3.88
N GLY A 54 -15.00 0.73 2.75
CA GLY A 54 -16.29 1.38 2.43
C GLY A 54 -17.58 0.53 2.44
N GLY A 55 -17.88 -0.14 3.54
CA GLY A 55 -19.00 -1.05 3.70
C GLY A 55 -19.47 -1.26 5.14
N ALA A 56 -18.68 -0.90 6.15
CA ALA A 56 -19.10 -0.92 7.56
C ALA A 56 -20.06 0.23 7.89
N GLY A 57 -19.86 1.41 7.28
CA GLY A 57 -20.62 2.62 7.60
C GLY A 57 -20.35 3.12 9.03
N ASP A 58 -21.03 4.20 9.43
CA ASP A 58 -20.83 4.84 10.74
C ASP A 58 -21.23 3.93 11.93
N ASP A 59 -22.06 2.91 11.66
CA ASP A 59 -22.57 1.96 12.65
C ASP A 59 -21.54 0.90 13.06
N GLY A 60 -20.43 0.77 12.31
CA GLY A 60 -19.37 -0.19 12.56
C GLY A 60 -19.57 -1.58 11.94
N ALA A 61 -18.68 -2.51 12.27
CA ALA A 61 -18.68 -3.88 11.75
C ALA A 61 -18.44 -4.90 12.88
N ARG A 62 -19.16 -6.03 12.81
CA ARG A 62 -18.91 -7.18 13.67
C ARG A 62 -17.72 -7.96 13.15
N VAL A 63 -16.83 -8.34 14.04
CA VAL A 63 -15.60 -9.04 13.70
C VAL A 63 -15.43 -10.28 14.55
N TRP A 64 -14.98 -11.35 13.91
CA TRP A 64 -14.44 -12.54 14.54
C TRP A 64 -13.06 -12.81 13.96
N ARG A 65 -12.08 -13.06 14.83
CA ARG A 65 -10.70 -13.34 14.41
C ARG A 65 -10.12 -14.47 15.24
N HIS A 66 -9.39 -15.37 14.59
CA HIS A 66 -8.60 -16.41 15.27
C HIS A 66 -7.35 -16.71 14.44
N GLY A 67 -6.22 -16.15 14.88
CA GLY A 67 -4.98 -16.16 14.11
C GLY A 67 -5.16 -15.45 12.76
N PRO A 68 -4.82 -16.08 11.63
CA PRO A 68 -5.01 -15.51 10.30
C PRO A 68 -6.46 -15.57 9.79
N ARG A 69 -7.35 -16.26 10.52
CA ARG A 69 -8.76 -16.39 10.14
C ARG A 69 -9.55 -15.17 10.57
N LEU A 70 -10.39 -14.68 9.68
CA LEU A 70 -11.17 -13.46 9.90
C LEU A 70 -12.57 -13.59 9.30
N ARG A 71 -13.57 -13.05 10.00
CA ARG A 71 -14.88 -12.76 9.46
C ARG A 71 -15.25 -11.35 9.83
N VAL A 72 -15.73 -10.59 8.85
CA VAL A 72 -16.24 -9.24 9.03
C VAL A 72 -17.66 -9.18 8.46
N GLU A 73 -18.59 -8.69 9.27
CA GLU A 73 -19.99 -8.48 8.89
C GLU A 73 -20.42 -7.04 9.17
N ARG A 74 -21.37 -6.57 8.37
CA ARG A 74 -22.17 -5.40 8.75
C ARG A 74 -23.00 -5.70 10.00
N MET A 75 -23.52 -4.67 10.63
CA MET A 75 -24.39 -4.81 11.81
C MET A 75 -25.70 -5.56 11.52
N ASP A 76 -26.14 -5.62 10.26
CA ASP A 76 -27.30 -6.42 9.82
C ASP A 76 -26.98 -7.92 9.61
N GLY A 77 -25.73 -8.34 9.81
CA GLY A 77 -25.25 -9.71 9.60
C GLY A 77 -24.82 -10.03 8.17
N THR A 78 -24.88 -9.06 7.26
CA THR A 78 -24.38 -9.25 5.89
C THR A 78 -22.86 -9.39 5.91
N PRO A 79 -22.28 -10.47 5.37
CA PRO A 79 -20.84 -10.61 5.30
C PRO A 79 -20.24 -9.53 4.40
N LEU A 80 -19.16 -8.91 4.88
CA LEU A 80 -18.27 -8.07 4.08
C LEU A 80 -17.06 -8.89 3.62
N MET A 81 -16.55 -9.73 4.52
CA MET A 81 -15.40 -10.57 4.26
C MET A 81 -15.43 -11.85 5.09
N ILE A 82 -14.94 -12.93 4.50
CA ILE A 82 -14.57 -14.16 5.18
C ILE A 82 -13.15 -14.53 4.74
N SER A 83 -12.33 -15.02 5.66
CA SER A 83 -11.00 -15.58 5.42
C SER A 83 -10.76 -16.78 6.31
N ASP A 84 -10.32 -17.89 5.71
CA ASP A 84 -9.87 -19.08 6.43
C ASP A 84 -8.35 -19.07 6.74
N GLY A 85 -7.69 -17.94 6.44
CA GLY A 85 -6.24 -17.75 6.59
C GLY A 85 -5.42 -18.15 5.35
N HIS A 86 -6.04 -18.74 4.34
CA HIS A 86 -5.41 -19.11 3.06
C HIS A 86 -6.15 -18.53 1.87
N THR A 87 -7.48 -18.58 1.92
CA THR A 87 -8.42 -18.07 0.93
C THR A 87 -9.24 -16.97 1.56
N SER A 88 -9.48 -15.91 0.79
CA SER A 88 -10.32 -14.80 1.22
C SER A 88 -11.45 -14.56 0.23
N TRP A 89 -12.65 -14.31 0.77
CA TRP A 89 -13.87 -14.03 0.02
C TRP A 89 -14.36 -12.62 0.37
N ARG A 90 -14.34 -11.72 -0.61
CA ARG A 90 -14.87 -10.36 -0.48
C ARG A 90 -16.29 -10.30 -1.02
N PHE A 91 -17.23 -9.90 -0.19
CA PHE A 91 -18.63 -9.79 -0.54
C PHE A 91 -18.96 -8.39 -1.08
N SER A 92 -19.89 -8.34 -2.02
CA SER A 92 -20.42 -7.11 -2.61
C SER A 92 -21.90 -7.31 -2.90
N ASP A 93 -22.70 -6.28 -2.76
CA ASP A 93 -24.16 -6.40 -2.83
C ASP A 93 -24.62 -6.98 -4.18
N GLY A 94 -25.48 -8.01 -4.10
CA GLY A 94 -26.12 -8.63 -5.27
C GLY A 94 -25.22 -9.46 -6.18
N GLN A 95 -23.97 -9.77 -5.78
CA GLN A 95 -23.04 -10.58 -6.57
C GLN A 95 -22.38 -11.67 -5.72
N PRO A 96 -21.99 -12.82 -6.32
CA PRO A 96 -21.14 -13.78 -5.63
C PRO A 96 -19.82 -13.13 -5.18
N PRO A 97 -19.25 -13.54 -4.03
CA PRO A 97 -18.01 -12.94 -3.53
C PRO A 97 -16.84 -13.17 -4.48
N LEU A 98 -15.88 -12.23 -4.46
CA LEU A 98 -14.60 -12.39 -5.14
C LEU A 98 -13.66 -13.22 -4.27
N GLU A 99 -13.13 -14.29 -4.85
CA GLU A 99 -12.16 -15.18 -4.22
C GLU A 99 -10.73 -14.76 -4.56
N TYR A 100 -9.89 -14.79 -3.53
CA TYR A 100 -8.45 -14.52 -3.61
C TYR A 100 -7.69 -15.70 -3.00
N VAL A 101 -6.74 -16.24 -3.76
CA VAL A 101 -5.76 -17.25 -3.33
C VAL A 101 -4.45 -16.53 -3.04
N ASP A 102 -3.75 -16.93 -1.98
CA ASP A 102 -2.64 -16.24 -1.32
C ASP A 102 -3.08 -15.01 -0.49
N ALA A 103 -3.00 -15.20 0.83
CA ALA A 103 -3.44 -14.25 1.84
C ALA A 103 -2.35 -13.23 2.16
N ASP A 104 -2.20 -12.24 1.28
CA ASP A 104 -1.67 -10.92 1.67
C ASP A 104 -2.79 -9.89 1.64
N VAL A 105 -4.01 -10.22 2.08
CA VAL A 105 -5.08 -9.24 2.13
C VAL A 105 -4.69 -8.12 3.10
N ARG A 106 -4.35 -6.95 2.55
CA ARG A 106 -4.09 -5.75 3.36
C ARG A 106 -5.40 -5.01 3.57
N TYR A 107 -5.67 -4.76 4.84
CA TYR A 107 -6.82 -4.00 5.30
C TYR A 107 -6.48 -2.52 5.31
N LEU A 108 -7.23 -1.70 4.57
CA LEU A 108 -7.03 -0.25 4.58
C LEU A 108 -8.36 0.48 4.80
N GLY A 109 -8.46 1.20 5.92
CA GLY A 109 -9.58 2.10 6.25
C GLY A 109 -10.70 1.44 7.07
N ASP A 110 -11.62 2.26 7.55
CA ASP A 110 -12.77 1.90 8.39
C ASP A 110 -12.42 1.01 9.60
N GLY A 111 -11.29 1.28 10.26
CA GLY A 111 -10.82 0.55 11.44
C GLY A 111 -10.32 -0.87 11.18
N THR A 112 -10.17 -1.25 9.92
CA THR A 112 -9.77 -2.62 9.57
C THR A 112 -8.28 -2.90 9.82
N GLU A 113 -7.45 -1.86 9.92
CA GLU A 113 -6.05 -1.95 10.38
C GLU A 113 -5.93 -2.39 11.85
N LEU A 114 -7.01 -2.34 12.64
CA LEU A 114 -7.06 -2.93 13.97
C LEU A 114 -7.14 -4.47 13.95
N LEU A 115 -7.47 -5.06 12.80
CA LEU A 115 -7.75 -6.50 12.65
C LEU A 115 -6.50 -7.29 12.22
N GLU A 116 -5.52 -6.61 11.65
CA GLU A 116 -4.31 -7.20 11.10
C GLU A 116 -3.11 -6.95 12.04
N ARG A 117 -2.30 -8.00 12.26
CA ARG A 117 -0.98 -7.80 12.86
C ARG A 117 -0.03 -7.34 11.77
N ARG A 118 0.54 -6.16 11.96
CA ARG A 118 1.61 -5.66 11.09
C ARG A 118 2.86 -6.54 11.26
N PRO A 119 3.47 -7.03 10.17
CA PRO A 119 4.72 -7.78 10.25
C PRO A 119 5.84 -6.88 10.79
N ALA A 120 6.90 -7.49 11.36
CA ALA A 120 8.05 -6.75 11.89
C ALA A 120 8.66 -5.76 10.89
N THR A 121 8.63 -6.09 9.59
CA THR A 121 9.13 -5.24 8.50
C THR A 121 8.38 -3.92 8.38
N ASP A 122 7.10 -3.89 8.72
CA ASP A 122 6.28 -2.68 8.67
C ASP A 122 6.61 -1.71 9.82
N TRP A 123 7.43 -2.13 10.80
CA TRP A 123 7.93 -1.31 11.90
C TRP A 123 9.36 -0.78 11.67
N ILE A 124 9.89 -0.94 10.46
CA ILE A 124 11.20 -0.41 10.04
C ILE A 124 11.00 0.93 9.34
N GLY A 125 11.87 1.91 9.61
CA GLY A 125 11.82 3.25 9.00
C GLY A 125 11.41 4.33 9.99
N ASP A 126 10.81 5.41 9.49
CA ASP A 126 10.40 6.60 10.25
C ASP A 126 8.90 6.96 10.13
N ASP A 127 8.12 6.24 9.31
CA ASP A 127 6.69 6.51 9.14
C ASP A 127 5.84 5.82 10.23
N PHE A 128 5.65 6.49 11.37
CA PHE A 128 4.88 5.99 12.52
C PHE A 128 5.35 4.63 13.05
N THR A 129 6.67 4.44 13.10
CA THR A 129 7.29 3.17 13.51
C THR A 129 7.92 3.22 14.91
N ARG A 130 7.94 4.40 15.54
CA ARG A 130 8.62 4.64 16.82
C ARG A 130 7.74 5.47 17.74
N PRO A 131 7.84 5.27 19.07
CA PRO A 131 7.14 6.13 20.01
C PRO A 131 7.71 7.56 19.98
N ALA A 132 6.82 8.54 20.07
CA ALA A 132 7.12 9.97 20.23
C ALA A 132 7.34 10.37 21.70
N GLY A 133 7.06 9.46 22.65
CA GLY A 133 7.09 9.71 24.08
C GLY A 133 7.12 8.43 24.90
N PRO A 134 6.87 8.51 26.23
CA PRO A 134 6.77 7.35 27.09
C PRO A 134 5.58 6.46 26.71
N ILE A 135 5.64 5.19 27.15
CA ILE A 135 4.56 4.23 27.01
C ILE A 135 3.84 4.14 28.35
N ASP A 136 2.56 4.48 28.36
CA ASP A 136 1.74 4.43 29.56
C ASP A 136 0.94 3.14 29.62
N THR A 137 0.67 2.66 30.83
CA THR A 137 -0.32 1.61 31.08
C THR A 137 -1.70 2.21 31.25
N THR A 138 -2.72 1.61 30.64
CA THR A 138 -4.11 2.07 30.72
C THR A 138 -5.07 0.88 30.82
N VAL A 139 -6.37 1.17 30.92
CA VAL A 139 -7.45 0.19 30.79
C VAL A 139 -8.37 0.63 29.66
N PHE A 140 -8.59 -0.23 28.68
CA PHE A 140 -9.47 0.02 27.53
C PHE A 140 -10.48 -1.13 27.40
N LEU A 141 -11.77 -0.81 27.35
CA LEU A 141 -12.86 -1.81 27.39
C LEU A 141 -12.72 -2.84 28.53
N GLY A 142 -12.24 -2.39 29.70
CA GLY A 142 -12.03 -3.24 30.88
C GLY A 142 -10.77 -4.12 30.82
N ARG A 143 -9.93 -3.97 29.80
CA ARG A 143 -8.71 -4.77 29.60
C ARG A 143 -7.46 -3.94 29.84
N GLU A 144 -6.44 -4.57 30.42
CA GLU A 144 -5.14 -3.91 30.58
C GLU A 144 -4.51 -3.67 29.21
N ALA A 145 -4.13 -2.43 28.94
CA ALA A 145 -3.58 -2.01 27.67
C ALA A 145 -2.36 -1.11 27.87
N TRP A 146 -1.60 -0.92 26.80
CA TRP A 146 -0.63 0.16 26.68
C TRP A 146 -1.20 1.27 25.80
N THR A 147 -0.83 2.52 26.09
CA THR A 147 -1.14 3.67 25.24
C THR A 147 0.15 4.43 24.96
N LEU A 148 0.32 4.84 23.70
CA LEU A 148 1.48 5.60 23.25
C LEU A 148 1.17 6.39 21.98
N ASP A 149 1.95 7.44 21.75
CA ASP A 149 1.93 8.20 20.51
C ASP A 149 3.07 7.74 19.59
N LEU A 150 2.78 7.46 18.33
CA LEU A 150 3.75 7.13 17.29
C LEU A 150 4.22 8.42 16.61
N ALA A 151 5.53 8.57 16.46
CA ALA A 151 6.17 9.73 15.86
C ALA A 151 5.85 9.82 14.36
N PRO A 152 5.41 10.99 13.85
CA PRO A 152 5.18 11.16 12.43
C PRO A 152 6.49 11.30 11.65
N PRO A 153 6.51 10.94 10.35
CA PRO A 153 7.60 11.30 9.45
C PRO A 153 7.61 12.81 9.17
N PRO A 154 8.71 13.39 8.64
CA PRO A 154 8.88 14.85 8.51
C PRO A 154 7.77 15.60 7.74
N HIS A 155 7.05 14.92 6.85
CA HIS A 155 6.03 15.51 5.99
C HIS A 155 4.60 15.36 6.56
N LYS A 156 4.42 14.73 7.72
CA LYS A 156 3.12 14.57 8.39
C LYS A 156 3.13 15.34 9.72
N PRO A 157 2.14 16.20 9.97
CA PRO A 157 2.20 17.13 11.10
C PRO A 157 1.78 16.53 12.45
N PHE A 158 1.05 15.42 12.47
CA PHE A 158 0.40 14.91 13.68
C PHE A 158 0.83 13.47 14.01
N PRO A 159 1.14 13.16 15.28
CA PRO A 159 1.38 11.79 15.72
C PRO A 159 0.10 10.96 15.65
N ILE A 160 0.24 9.63 15.68
CA ILE A 160 -0.88 8.70 15.80
C ILE A 160 -0.84 8.09 17.20
N ARG A 161 -1.91 8.25 17.98
CA ARG A 161 -2.07 7.56 19.25
C ARG A 161 -2.58 6.15 19.00
N ILE A 162 -1.95 5.16 19.61
CA ILE A 162 -2.41 3.77 19.59
C ILE A 162 -2.67 3.25 21.00
N VAL A 163 -3.64 2.35 21.11
CA VAL A 163 -3.90 1.55 22.31
C VAL A 163 -3.72 0.09 21.95
N VAL A 164 -2.91 -0.64 22.72
CA VAL A 164 -2.55 -2.04 22.45
C VAL A 164 -2.95 -2.92 23.63
N ASP A 165 -3.72 -3.98 23.39
CA ASP A 165 -4.09 -4.96 24.41
C ASP A 165 -2.86 -5.74 24.88
N ARG A 166 -2.62 -5.80 26.20
CA ARG A 166 -1.41 -6.46 26.74
C ARG A 166 -1.42 -7.97 26.57
N GLU A 167 -2.60 -8.58 26.57
CA GLU A 167 -2.75 -10.04 26.47
C GLU A 167 -2.52 -10.51 25.04
N THR A 168 -3.29 -9.96 24.09
CA THR A 168 -3.34 -10.39 22.68
C THR A 168 -2.35 -9.67 21.77
N GLY A 169 -1.93 -8.46 22.14
CA GLY A 169 -1.12 -7.57 21.30
C GLY A 169 -1.85 -6.89 20.16
N LEU A 170 -3.18 -7.03 20.07
CA LEU A 170 -3.95 -6.35 19.04
C LEU A 170 -4.09 -4.86 19.35
N LEU A 171 -4.17 -4.04 18.30
CA LEU A 171 -4.52 -2.64 18.44
C LEU A 171 -6.02 -2.56 18.78
N LEU A 172 -6.33 -1.93 19.90
CA LEU A 172 -7.69 -1.65 20.36
C LEU A 172 -8.20 -0.32 19.82
N GLN A 173 -7.29 0.62 19.56
CA GLN A 173 -7.60 1.94 19.00
C GLN A 173 -6.39 2.49 18.25
N SER A 174 -6.67 3.20 17.15
CA SER A 174 -5.75 4.07 16.42
C SER A 174 -6.42 5.42 16.23
N ARG A 175 -5.73 6.50 16.57
CA ARG A 175 -6.32 7.84 16.57
C ARG A 175 -5.35 8.89 16.08
N ASN A 176 -5.81 9.71 15.14
CA ASN A 176 -5.13 10.92 14.72
C ASN A 176 -6.02 12.13 15.02
N ASP A 177 -5.84 12.69 16.21
CA ASP A 177 -6.64 13.82 16.70
C ASP A 177 -6.53 15.06 15.78
N GLY A 178 -5.35 15.29 15.20
CA GLY A 178 -5.12 16.42 14.29
C GLY A 178 -5.79 16.26 12.93
N ALA A 179 -6.07 15.02 12.53
CA ALA A 179 -6.84 14.69 11.31
C ALA A 179 -8.31 14.34 11.61
N GLY A 180 -8.74 14.35 12.88
CA GLY A 180 -10.11 13.99 13.25
C GLY A 180 -10.49 12.54 12.96
N VAL A 181 -9.52 11.63 12.89
CA VAL A 181 -9.75 10.20 12.57
C VAL A 181 -9.60 9.35 13.83
N VAL A 182 -10.58 8.48 14.08
CA VAL A 182 -10.55 7.50 15.16
C VAL A 182 -11.04 6.15 14.66
N ASP A 183 -10.18 5.16 14.77
CA ASP A 183 -10.48 3.76 14.56
C ASP A 183 -10.44 3.06 15.91
N GLU A 184 -11.53 2.41 16.33
CA GLU A 184 -11.59 1.77 17.64
C GLU A 184 -12.46 0.52 17.67
N TRP A 185 -12.10 -0.42 18.53
CA TRP A 185 -13.05 -1.40 19.03
C TRP A 185 -13.99 -0.70 20.02
N VAL A 186 -15.29 -0.93 19.87
CA VAL A 186 -16.34 -0.48 20.81
C VAL A 186 -16.85 -1.62 21.68
N GLU A 187 -16.63 -2.85 21.24
CA GLU A 187 -16.84 -4.11 21.95
C GLU A 187 -15.62 -4.99 21.65
N PHE A 188 -15.03 -5.65 22.64
CA PHE A 188 -13.87 -6.52 22.42
C PHE A 188 -13.81 -7.61 23.49
N GLU A 189 -13.96 -8.85 23.05
CA GLU A 189 -13.94 -10.03 23.90
C GLU A 189 -12.85 -10.99 23.41
N VAL A 190 -12.13 -11.58 24.36
CA VAL A 190 -11.03 -12.52 24.11
C VAL A 190 -11.38 -13.89 24.67
N GLY A 191 -11.12 -14.93 23.89
CA GLY A 191 -11.32 -16.32 24.26
C GLY A 191 -12.55 -16.96 23.63
N GLY A 192 -12.85 -18.17 24.08
CA GLY A 192 -13.90 -19.03 23.51
C GLY A 192 -13.38 -19.93 22.38
N THR A 193 -14.31 -20.62 21.73
CA THR A 193 -14.04 -21.47 20.55
C THR A 193 -14.99 -21.08 19.44
N PHE A 194 -14.45 -20.84 18.24
CA PHE A 194 -15.24 -20.63 17.04
C PHE A 194 -15.33 -21.92 16.22
N ASP A 195 -16.51 -22.20 15.65
CA ASP A 195 -16.66 -23.23 14.62
C ASP A 195 -15.88 -22.79 13.37
N ASP A 196 -15.08 -23.69 12.79
CA ASP A 196 -14.32 -23.42 11.57
C ASP A 196 -15.21 -22.93 10.41
N ARG A 197 -16.49 -23.35 10.38
CA ARG A 197 -17.48 -22.89 9.40
C ARG A 197 -17.69 -21.39 9.41
N LEU A 198 -17.40 -20.71 10.51
CA LEU A 198 -17.48 -19.25 10.62
C LEU A 198 -16.54 -18.56 9.61
N PHE A 199 -15.40 -19.19 9.35
CA PHE A 199 -14.29 -18.64 8.56
C PHE A 199 -14.21 -19.20 7.13
N THR A 200 -15.18 -20.01 6.71
CA THR A 200 -15.20 -20.61 5.37
C THR A 200 -16.43 -20.21 4.59
N TYR A 201 -16.31 -20.09 3.27
CA TYR A 201 -17.43 -19.91 2.36
C TYR A 201 -17.48 -21.04 1.33
N ALA A 202 -18.62 -21.74 1.25
CA ALA A 202 -18.82 -22.88 0.35
C ALA A 202 -19.78 -22.58 -0.83
N GLY A 203 -20.16 -21.32 -1.01
CA GLY A 203 -21.06 -20.89 -2.08
C GLY A 203 -20.33 -20.58 -3.39
N PRO A 204 -21.07 -20.13 -4.43
CA PRO A 204 -20.47 -19.74 -5.70
C PRO A 204 -19.55 -18.52 -5.53
N VAL A 205 -18.42 -18.51 -6.25
CA VAL A 205 -17.42 -17.42 -6.19
C VAL A 205 -17.12 -16.87 -7.58
N ARG A 206 -16.55 -15.67 -7.64
CA ARG A 206 -15.93 -15.08 -8.83
C ARG A 206 -14.42 -15.06 -8.65
N SER A 207 -13.67 -15.28 -9.73
CA SER A 207 -12.21 -15.18 -9.69
C SER A 207 -11.73 -13.72 -9.67
N ALA A 208 -10.82 -13.40 -8.77
CA ALA A 208 -10.13 -12.11 -8.75
C ALA A 208 -9.39 -11.81 -10.07
N GLU A 209 -8.78 -12.81 -10.70
CA GLU A 209 -8.09 -12.64 -11.98
C GLU A 209 -9.04 -12.24 -13.10
N GLU A 210 -10.22 -12.88 -13.16
CA GLU A 210 -11.27 -12.54 -14.11
C GLU A 210 -11.73 -11.11 -13.92
N ARG A 211 -11.95 -10.70 -12.67
CA ARG A 211 -12.33 -9.32 -12.37
C ARG A 211 -11.23 -8.33 -12.77
N GLN A 212 -9.97 -8.66 -12.55
CA GLN A 212 -8.85 -7.80 -12.97
C GLN A 212 -8.75 -7.71 -14.49
N ARG A 213 -8.94 -8.82 -15.22
CA ARG A 213 -9.05 -8.83 -16.68
C ARG A 213 -10.20 -7.95 -17.16
N GLN A 214 -11.36 -8.08 -16.52
CA GLN A 214 -12.54 -7.26 -16.84
C GLN A 214 -12.29 -5.77 -16.57
N MET A 215 -11.73 -5.39 -15.43
CA MET A 215 -11.42 -3.99 -15.11
C MET A 215 -10.46 -3.37 -16.13
N ARG A 216 -9.41 -4.11 -16.53
CA ARG A 216 -8.50 -3.66 -17.59
C ARG A 216 -9.22 -3.42 -18.91
N ALA A 217 -10.08 -4.35 -19.31
CA ALA A 217 -10.88 -4.23 -20.53
C ALA A 217 -11.88 -3.06 -20.47
N GLU A 218 -12.55 -2.86 -19.34
CA GLU A 218 -13.48 -1.74 -19.11
C GLU A 218 -12.75 -0.39 -19.17
N HIS A 219 -11.60 -0.28 -18.50
CA HIS A 219 -10.77 0.91 -18.51
C HIS A 219 -10.23 1.22 -19.92
N GLU A 220 -9.75 0.21 -20.64
CA GLU A 220 -9.30 0.37 -22.03
C GLU A 220 -10.46 0.79 -22.95
N ALA A 221 -11.64 0.19 -22.79
CA ALA A 221 -12.84 0.54 -23.56
C ALA A 221 -13.30 1.97 -23.28
N ASP A 222 -13.32 2.42 -22.02
CA ASP A 222 -13.63 3.80 -21.65
C ASP A 222 -12.58 4.79 -22.19
N ALA A 223 -11.29 4.48 -22.02
CA ALA A 223 -10.22 5.30 -22.58
C ALA A 223 -10.34 5.42 -24.11
N ASN A 224 -10.65 4.33 -24.82
CA ASN A 224 -10.90 4.33 -26.26
C ASN A 224 -12.14 5.16 -26.61
N ARG A 225 -13.24 5.00 -25.87
CA ARG A 225 -14.46 5.80 -26.06
C ARG A 225 -14.19 7.30 -25.91
N ARG A 226 -13.48 7.71 -24.84
CA ARG A 226 -13.12 9.11 -24.60
C ARG A 226 -12.20 9.67 -25.69
N ARG A 227 -11.19 8.90 -26.10
CA ARG A 227 -10.32 9.25 -27.24
C ARG A 227 -11.11 9.43 -28.53
N ASN A 228 -12.04 8.53 -28.83
CA ASN A 228 -12.88 8.61 -30.02
C ASN A 228 -13.83 9.81 -29.97
N TRP A 229 -14.44 10.09 -28.81
CA TRP A 229 -15.26 11.28 -28.62
C TRP A 229 -14.44 12.56 -28.86
N PHE A 230 -13.24 12.66 -28.28
CA PHE A 230 -12.38 13.83 -28.47
C PHE A 230 -12.00 13.99 -29.95
N ARG A 231 -11.64 12.90 -30.63
CA ARG A 231 -11.35 12.92 -32.08
C ARG A 231 -12.53 13.41 -32.91
N ALA A 232 -13.74 12.97 -32.58
CA ALA A 232 -14.94 13.31 -33.32
C ALA A 232 -15.46 14.73 -33.04
N ASN A 233 -15.21 15.29 -31.85
CA ASN A 233 -15.85 16.52 -31.39
C ASN A 233 -14.90 17.70 -31.16
N VAL A 234 -13.59 17.45 -31.02
CA VAL A 234 -12.59 18.49 -30.71
C VAL A 234 -11.57 18.62 -31.83
N SER A 235 -10.80 17.56 -32.10
CA SER A 235 -9.85 17.53 -33.22
C SER A 235 -9.58 16.10 -33.66
N GLY A 236 -9.77 15.83 -34.94
CA GLY A 236 -9.39 14.55 -35.57
C GLY A 236 -7.88 14.44 -35.83
N GLU A 237 -7.14 15.55 -35.77
CA GLU A 237 -5.70 15.58 -36.04
C GLU A 237 -4.89 15.32 -34.77
N PRO A 238 -3.82 14.50 -34.85
CA PRO A 238 -2.88 14.33 -33.74
C PRO A 238 -2.28 15.68 -33.32
N MET A 239 -2.40 16.04 -32.05
CA MET A 239 -1.73 17.21 -31.49
C MET A 239 -0.33 16.81 -31.07
N VAL A 240 0.65 17.06 -31.93
CA VAL A 240 2.06 16.84 -31.64
C VAL A 240 2.70 18.21 -31.39
N VAL A 241 3.27 18.38 -30.21
CA VAL A 241 4.00 19.61 -29.83
C VAL A 241 5.35 19.22 -29.24
N ASP A 242 6.40 19.90 -29.71
CA ASP A 242 7.74 19.71 -29.18
C ASP A 242 7.84 20.40 -27.81
N VAL A 243 8.05 19.60 -26.77
CA VAL A 243 8.24 20.07 -25.39
C VAL A 243 9.67 19.84 -24.95
N ARG A 244 10.26 20.83 -24.29
CA ARG A 244 11.56 20.67 -23.64
C ARG A 244 11.34 20.14 -22.22
N ALA A 245 11.78 18.91 -21.98
CA ALA A 245 11.78 18.30 -20.66
C ALA A 245 13.18 18.43 -20.01
N ASP A 246 13.21 18.65 -18.70
CA ASP A 246 14.43 18.50 -17.91
C ASP A 246 14.56 17.04 -17.45
N LEU A 247 15.63 16.38 -17.89
CA LEU A 247 15.97 15.00 -17.51
C LEU A 247 17.13 14.95 -16.52
N SER A 248 17.28 15.98 -15.69
CA SER A 248 18.24 15.99 -14.59
C SER A 248 18.05 14.78 -13.66
N VAL A 249 19.15 14.24 -13.15
CA VAL A 249 19.13 13.14 -12.17
C VAL A 249 18.49 13.65 -10.89
N GLN A 250 17.35 13.07 -10.52
CA GLN A 250 16.65 13.40 -9.28
C GLN A 250 17.07 12.50 -8.14
N TYR A 251 17.32 11.23 -8.43
CA TYR A 251 17.58 10.23 -7.42
C TYR A 251 18.47 9.11 -7.96
N LEU A 252 19.41 8.65 -7.14
CA LEU A 252 20.25 7.48 -7.40
C LEU A 252 19.76 6.33 -6.51
N HIS A 253 19.22 5.28 -7.12
CA HIS A 253 18.76 4.08 -6.42
C HIS A 253 19.94 3.21 -5.98
N THR A 254 20.94 3.11 -6.85
CA THR A 254 22.18 2.36 -6.60
C THR A 254 23.36 3.14 -7.17
N LEU A 255 24.49 3.04 -6.48
CA LEU A 255 25.77 3.58 -6.93
C LEU A 255 26.89 2.68 -6.41
N ASP A 256 27.68 2.11 -7.32
CA ASP A 256 28.96 1.48 -7.01
C ASP A 256 30.06 2.41 -7.49
N GLU A 257 30.66 3.17 -6.56
CA GLU A 257 31.72 4.12 -6.87
C GLU A 257 32.97 3.46 -7.43
N ARG A 258 33.22 2.18 -7.11
CA ARG A 258 34.41 1.47 -7.56
C ARG A 258 34.30 1.09 -9.03
N THR A 259 33.12 0.66 -9.46
CA THR A 259 32.88 0.24 -10.86
C THR A 259 32.25 1.34 -11.70
N GLY A 260 31.71 2.37 -11.08
CA GLY A 260 30.91 3.40 -11.72
C GLY A 260 29.51 2.92 -12.11
N ALA A 261 29.07 1.73 -11.71
CA ALA A 261 27.70 1.27 -11.99
C ALA A 261 26.68 2.09 -11.20
N PHE A 262 25.53 2.41 -11.80
CA PHE A 262 24.43 3.08 -11.09
C PHE A 262 23.07 2.83 -11.75
N GLU A 263 22.02 3.12 -10.97
CA GLU A 263 20.64 3.24 -11.42
C GLU A 263 20.06 4.57 -10.92
N ALA A 264 19.48 5.36 -11.82
CA ALA A 264 19.02 6.70 -11.54
C ALA A 264 17.59 6.94 -12.06
N THR A 265 16.80 7.72 -11.33
CA THR A 265 15.59 8.36 -11.84
C THR A 265 15.94 9.73 -12.41
N LEU A 266 15.42 10.01 -13.60
CA LEU A 266 15.52 11.29 -14.29
C LEU A 266 14.19 12.04 -14.26
N GLY A 267 14.28 13.37 -14.24
CA GLY A 267 13.14 14.28 -14.41
C GLY A 267 12.37 14.53 -13.12
N SER A 268 12.10 15.82 -12.85
CA SER A 268 11.37 16.29 -11.66
C SER A 268 9.86 16.43 -11.88
N ASP A 269 9.41 16.36 -13.14
CA ASP A 269 7.99 16.46 -13.50
C ASP A 269 7.36 15.07 -13.64
N ARG A 270 6.11 14.94 -13.19
CA ARG A 270 5.32 13.71 -13.36
C ARG A 270 4.94 13.46 -14.82
N ALA A 271 4.95 14.49 -15.67
CA ALA A 271 4.60 14.36 -17.08
C ALA A 271 5.70 13.68 -17.91
N VAL A 272 6.97 13.99 -17.63
CA VAL A 272 8.13 13.42 -18.32
C VAL A 272 9.19 13.02 -17.31
N SER A 273 9.42 11.71 -17.19
CA SER A 273 10.40 11.13 -16.29
C SER A 273 11.13 9.98 -16.99
N GLY A 274 12.21 9.48 -16.40
CA GLY A 274 12.92 8.36 -16.99
C GLY A 274 13.79 7.59 -16.00
N PHE A 275 14.38 6.52 -16.50
CA PHE A 275 15.39 5.75 -15.80
C PHE A 275 16.66 5.72 -16.64
N LEU A 276 17.79 6.03 -16.00
CA LEU A 276 19.11 5.89 -16.58
C LEU A 276 19.90 4.91 -15.74
N THR A 277 20.47 3.90 -16.40
CA THR A 277 21.35 2.96 -15.74
C THR A 277 22.61 2.76 -16.55
N ARG A 278 23.70 2.50 -15.83
CA ARG A 278 25.04 2.30 -16.35
C ARG A 278 25.68 1.12 -15.63
N ARG A 279 26.41 0.30 -16.37
CA ARG A 279 27.32 -0.72 -15.81
C ARG A 279 28.64 -0.73 -16.59
N PRO A 280 29.74 -1.25 -16.02
CA PRO A 280 30.94 -1.57 -16.81
C PRO A 280 30.59 -2.41 -18.03
N ARG A 281 31.25 -2.13 -19.15
CA ARG A 281 31.04 -2.85 -20.39
C ARG A 281 31.28 -4.34 -20.18
N SER A 282 30.28 -5.14 -20.52
CA SER A 282 30.32 -6.59 -20.34
C SER A 282 29.51 -7.30 -21.42
N ASP A 283 29.99 -8.46 -21.85
CA ASP A 283 29.25 -9.36 -22.74
C ASP A 283 28.19 -10.19 -21.99
N GLU A 284 28.14 -10.10 -20.65
CA GLU A 284 27.12 -10.79 -19.86
C GLU A 284 25.72 -10.18 -20.10
N PRO A 285 24.66 -11.01 -20.17
CA PRO A 285 23.30 -10.53 -20.33
C PRO A 285 22.93 -9.46 -19.28
N TRP A 286 22.29 -8.38 -19.72
CA TRP A 286 21.83 -7.31 -18.84
C TRP A 286 20.31 -7.35 -18.68
N THR A 287 19.84 -7.94 -17.58
CA THR A 287 18.42 -7.95 -17.25
C THR A 287 18.04 -6.62 -16.60
N LEU A 288 17.40 -5.75 -17.38
CA LEU A 288 16.92 -4.45 -16.92
C LEU A 288 15.53 -4.57 -16.29
N ARG A 289 15.32 -3.90 -15.16
CA ARG A 289 14.02 -3.79 -14.49
C ARG A 289 13.30 -2.48 -14.82
N ILE A 290 13.40 -2.02 -16.07
CA ILE A 290 12.79 -0.77 -16.54
C ILE A 290 11.76 -1.08 -17.63
N ALA A 291 10.70 -0.27 -17.70
CA ALA A 291 9.64 -0.45 -18.68
C ALA A 291 10.10 -0.04 -20.09
N GLU A 292 9.60 -0.74 -21.12
CA GLU A 292 9.85 -0.41 -22.53
C GLU A 292 9.07 0.85 -22.97
N PRO A 293 9.58 1.62 -23.95
CA PRO A 293 10.79 1.39 -24.75
C PRO A 293 12.11 1.72 -24.00
N VAL A 294 13.15 0.93 -24.28
CA VAL A 294 14.50 1.10 -23.71
C VAL A 294 15.52 1.34 -24.82
N HIS A 295 16.23 2.47 -24.74
CA HIS A 295 17.36 2.77 -25.58
C HIS A 295 18.64 2.25 -24.93
N ARG A 296 19.40 1.41 -25.64
CA ARG A 296 20.67 0.83 -25.16
C ARG A 296 21.81 1.27 -26.05
N TRP A 297 22.95 1.59 -25.45
CA TRP A 297 24.20 1.84 -26.17
C TRP A 297 25.39 1.51 -25.28
N SER A 298 26.56 1.35 -25.88
CA SER A 298 27.80 1.09 -25.15
C SER A 298 28.89 2.07 -25.57
N THR A 299 29.69 2.53 -24.61
CA THR A 299 30.97 3.22 -24.83
C THR A 299 32.10 2.21 -24.77
N ARG A 300 33.37 2.66 -24.74
CA ARG A 300 34.50 1.76 -24.52
C ARG A 300 34.45 1.10 -23.13
N SER A 301 34.00 1.85 -22.14
CA SER A 301 34.11 1.47 -20.72
C SER A 301 32.78 1.01 -20.12
N PHE A 302 31.64 1.40 -20.69
CA PHE A 302 30.33 1.21 -20.06
C PHE A 302 29.25 0.76 -21.04
N ASP A 303 28.29 -0.01 -20.53
CA ASP A 303 26.98 -0.20 -21.14
C ASP A 303 25.98 0.74 -20.46
N TRP A 304 25.07 1.29 -21.27
CA TRP A 304 24.06 2.25 -20.85
C TRP A 304 22.67 1.79 -21.28
N ALA A 305 21.68 2.09 -20.45
CA ALA A 305 20.29 1.97 -20.83
C ALA A 305 19.48 3.16 -20.31
N LEU A 306 18.61 3.68 -21.17
CA LEU A 306 17.72 4.81 -20.92
C LEU A 306 16.29 4.41 -21.28
N ALA A 307 15.37 4.59 -20.34
CA ALA A 307 13.94 4.59 -20.61
C ALA A 307 13.40 5.99 -20.31
N VAL A 308 12.65 6.59 -21.23
CA VAL A 308 11.94 7.85 -21.01
C VAL A 308 10.44 7.58 -21.12
N HIS A 309 9.69 8.11 -20.17
CA HIS A 309 8.25 7.92 -20.06
C HIS A 309 7.52 9.21 -20.41
N GLY A 310 6.35 9.07 -21.04
CA GLY A 310 5.47 10.19 -21.39
C GLY A 310 5.82 10.88 -22.71
N VAL A 311 6.97 10.58 -23.31
CA VAL A 311 7.40 11.16 -24.60
C VAL A 311 8.13 10.13 -25.45
N GLU A 312 8.09 10.33 -26.77
CA GLU A 312 8.97 9.65 -27.72
C GLU A 312 10.28 10.44 -27.83
N LEU A 313 11.41 9.76 -27.69
CA LEU A 313 12.72 10.39 -27.81
C LEU A 313 13.20 10.26 -29.26
N ALA A 314 13.22 11.38 -29.99
CA ALA A 314 13.72 11.42 -31.36
C ALA A 314 15.21 11.02 -31.42
N ASP A 315 15.62 10.35 -32.50
CA ASP A 315 16.99 9.84 -32.69
C ASP A 315 18.07 10.92 -32.50
N GLY A 316 17.80 12.15 -32.94
CA GLY A 316 18.73 13.28 -32.78
C GLY A 316 18.94 13.69 -31.31
N GLU A 317 17.88 13.66 -30.50
CA GLU A 317 17.97 13.97 -29.07
C GLU A 317 18.60 12.81 -28.29
N LEU A 318 18.33 11.57 -28.69
CA LEU A 318 19.04 10.41 -28.15
C LEU A 318 20.55 10.50 -28.45
N ALA A 319 20.94 10.81 -29.69
CA ALA A 319 22.34 10.99 -30.06
C ALA A 319 23.01 12.13 -29.26
N ARG A 320 22.26 13.21 -29.00
CA ARG A 320 22.73 14.31 -28.15
C ARG A 320 22.94 13.88 -26.71
N LEU A 321 21.99 13.14 -26.12
CA LEU A 321 22.11 12.58 -24.77
C LEU A 321 23.29 11.60 -24.68
N GLN A 322 23.46 10.74 -25.67
CA GLN A 322 24.62 9.84 -25.78
C GLN A 322 25.94 10.63 -25.83
N GLY A 323 25.99 11.76 -26.54
CA GLY A 323 27.16 12.64 -26.56
C GLY A 323 27.45 13.26 -25.19
N LEU A 324 26.42 13.70 -24.46
CA LEU A 324 26.56 14.26 -23.10
C LEU A 324 27.04 13.22 -22.09
N LEU A 325 26.52 11.99 -22.17
CA LEU A 325 26.81 10.91 -21.22
C LEU A 325 28.09 10.13 -21.58
N GLY A 326 28.44 10.06 -22.86
CA GLY A 326 29.62 9.35 -23.39
C GLY A 326 30.86 10.23 -23.57
N GLY A 327 30.74 11.56 -23.51
CA GLY A 327 31.85 12.51 -23.67
C GLY A 327 32.90 12.49 -22.56
N ALA A 328 32.75 11.65 -21.54
CA ALA A 328 33.73 11.46 -20.47
C ALA A 328 34.81 10.40 -20.80
N ASP A 329 34.69 9.68 -21.94
CA ASP A 329 35.57 8.58 -22.36
C ASP A 329 36.46 8.92 -23.58
N THR A 330 36.60 10.20 -23.97
CA THR A 330 37.57 10.64 -25.00
C THR A 330 38.97 10.85 -24.47
#